data_AF-A0A1Q5L113-F1
#
_entry.id   AF-A0A1Q5L113-F1
#
_cell.length_a   1.000
_cell.length_b   1.000
_cell.length_c   1.000
_cell.angle_alpha   90.00
_cell.angle_beta   90.00
_cell.angle_gamma   90.00
#
_symmetry.space_group_name_H-M   'P 1'
#
loop_
_entity.id
_entity.type
_entity.pdbx_description
1 polymer ?
#
loop_
_entity_poly.entity_id
_entity_poly.type
_entity_poly.pdbx_seq_one_letter_code
_entity_poly.pdbx_strand_id
1 'polypeptide(L)'
;MTTVRKATARIPRRLRLPLAGAVALAVAASGLTLAWPDEGGHLTANRAQLRRACGGLLPYGELAGRVPDAVRGKLDQYGTLLQPGEESRSLLNCTLDWQGHGGVHVEAATLVNHLPNELKTEDLLAPGHEAPGVTGRDSDDEGRLWVVAECPAGLTGRARPSTQMYVSVGMDKASVRTRFRIAVEVAAGIAEREHCGSAAALRPPTRVIDTYEEHDADGGPVDSGDYGSVRVEEPGRGIGKCRWMTARSRAGSAPLRGTWTATGDLQRSRLLSVCRAERWNDDRSAYTDPQPAPLEPVTADATSWAGDLGRSAYRDYERDGEYPGFDDRPDTLTDTDATLALWARSECAAGPTYHRVSVRPNLDEAMDGASRLSRTQRTQMSTHVRQLMKAYLSAPEGWPKAQHCHDTEVLGEVEQWT
;
A
#
# COMPACT_ATOMS: atom_id res chain seq x y z
N MET A 1 -5.44 -26.33 -74.10
CA MET A 1 -4.51 -26.62 -75.22
C MET A 1 -3.20 -25.89 -74.97
N THR A 2 -2.09 -26.62 -75.09
CA THR A 2 -0.71 -26.17 -75.39
C THR A 2 0.05 -25.23 -74.43
N THR A 3 1.06 -25.84 -73.80
CA THR A 3 2.32 -25.29 -73.29
C THR A 3 3.11 -24.49 -74.35
N VAL A 4 3.95 -23.51 -73.92
CA VAL A 4 5.39 -23.37 -74.28
C VAL A 4 6.05 -22.15 -73.55
N ARG A 5 7.04 -22.48 -72.71
CA ARG A 5 8.40 -21.93 -72.42
C ARG A 5 8.73 -20.42 -72.29
N LYS A 6 9.42 -20.16 -71.16
CA LYS A 6 10.72 -19.48 -70.91
C LYS A 6 10.94 -18.02 -71.34
N ALA A 7 11.26 -17.18 -70.35
CA ALA A 7 12.31 -16.17 -70.45
C ALA A 7 13.09 -16.09 -69.12
N THR A 8 14.40 -16.34 -69.21
CA THR A 8 15.42 -16.19 -68.17
C THR A 8 16.11 -14.83 -68.34
N ALA A 9 16.19 -14.04 -67.27
CA ALA A 9 17.10 -12.87 -67.16
C ALA A 9 17.70 -12.88 -65.75
N ARG A 10 18.86 -13.54 -65.56
CA ARG A 10 20.23 -12.98 -65.55
C ARG A 10 20.48 -11.95 -64.44
N ILE A 11 20.87 -12.49 -63.29
CA ILE A 11 21.56 -11.81 -62.18
C ILE A 11 22.94 -11.32 -62.67
N PRO A 12 23.31 -10.04 -62.47
CA PRO A 12 24.65 -9.56 -62.83
C PRO A 12 25.73 -10.10 -61.89
N ARG A 13 26.63 -10.88 -62.50
CA ARG A 13 27.91 -11.37 -61.97
C ARG A 13 28.95 -10.24 -61.99
N ARG A 14 29.21 -9.52 -60.89
CA ARG A 14 30.53 -8.93 -60.56
C ARG A 14 30.57 -8.53 -59.08
N LEU A 15 30.90 -9.50 -58.22
CA LEU A 15 31.64 -9.36 -56.94
C LEU A 15 31.53 -10.71 -56.22
N ARG A 16 32.25 -11.70 -56.74
CA ARG A 16 32.66 -12.89 -56.00
C ARG A 16 34.11 -13.16 -56.35
N LEU A 17 34.95 -13.26 -55.33
CA LEU A 17 35.80 -14.42 -55.01
C LEU A 17 36.72 -14.07 -53.82
N PRO A 18 37.24 -15.03 -53.04
CA PRO A 18 36.93 -16.46 -52.99
C PRO A 18 36.65 -17.02 -51.58
N LEU A 19 36.09 -18.23 -51.57
CA LEU A 19 35.97 -19.16 -50.45
C LEU A 19 37.34 -19.63 -49.92
N ALA A 20 37.46 -19.71 -48.61
CA ALA A 20 38.13 -20.77 -47.84
C ALA A 20 37.52 -20.68 -46.43
N GLY A 21 36.95 -21.67 -45.78
CA GLY A 21 37.10 -23.11 -45.82
C GLY A 21 36.91 -23.59 -44.36
N ALA A 22 36.43 -24.82 -44.19
CA ALA A 22 36.29 -25.56 -42.92
C ALA A 22 35.07 -25.26 -42.03
N VAL A 23 34.02 -26.05 -42.27
CA VAL A 23 33.20 -26.64 -41.22
C VAL A 23 34.08 -27.61 -40.43
N ALA A 24 34.23 -27.40 -39.12
CA ALA A 24 34.65 -28.42 -38.18
C ALA A 24 33.73 -28.35 -36.95
N LEU A 25 32.93 -29.39 -36.81
CA LEU A 25 32.08 -29.69 -35.67
C LEU A 25 32.94 -30.26 -34.53
N ALA A 26 32.57 -29.89 -33.30
CA ALA A 26 32.88 -30.54 -32.02
C ALA A 26 34.34 -30.53 -31.55
N VAL A 27 34.59 -29.98 -30.35
CA VAL A 27 34.61 -30.74 -29.09
C VAL A 27 34.64 -29.71 -27.96
N ALA A 28 33.82 -29.97 -26.93
CA ALA A 28 33.79 -29.26 -25.67
C ALA A 28 35.21 -28.96 -25.17
N ALA A 29 35.55 -27.67 -25.08
CA ALA A 29 36.57 -27.25 -24.14
C ALA A 29 35.95 -27.42 -22.76
N SER A 30 36.21 -28.59 -22.18
CA SER A 30 36.09 -28.90 -20.78
C SER A 30 36.79 -27.80 -19.98
N GLY A 31 36.04 -26.76 -19.63
CA GLY A 31 36.37 -25.89 -18.53
C GLY A 31 36.17 -26.68 -17.25
N LEU A 32 37.09 -27.61 -16.98
CA LEU A 32 37.45 -27.97 -15.62
C LEU A 32 38.06 -26.70 -14.99
N THR A 33 37.20 -25.74 -14.67
CA THR A 33 37.51 -24.79 -13.61
C THR A 33 37.54 -25.64 -12.36
N LEU A 34 38.74 -25.99 -11.93
CA LEU A 34 39.01 -26.34 -10.56
C LEU A 34 38.22 -25.35 -9.71
N ALA A 35 37.14 -25.84 -9.09
CA ALA A 35 36.44 -25.15 -8.03
C ALA A 35 37.40 -25.09 -6.86
N TRP A 36 38.34 -24.14 -6.92
CA TRP A 36 38.96 -23.62 -5.73
C TRP A 36 37.86 -22.82 -5.04
N PRO A 37 37.54 -23.13 -3.78
CA PRO A 37 36.69 -22.25 -2.99
C PRO A 37 37.44 -20.93 -2.92
N ASP A 38 36.94 -19.91 -3.62
CA ASP A 38 37.34 -18.53 -3.39
C ASP A 38 36.67 -18.13 -2.07
N GLU A 39 37.13 -18.74 -0.97
CA GLU A 39 36.64 -18.51 0.38
C GLU A 39 37.23 -17.18 0.89
N GLY A 40 36.62 -16.08 0.45
CA GLY A 40 36.88 -14.72 0.95
C GLY A 40 37.61 -13.82 -0.05
N GLY A 41 37.24 -12.54 -0.06
CA GLY A 41 37.82 -11.50 -0.93
C GLY A 41 36.82 -10.76 -1.80
N HIS A 42 35.51 -11.06 -1.72
CA HIS A 42 34.50 -10.39 -2.54
C HIS A 42 34.01 -9.06 -1.94
N LEU A 43 34.37 -8.70 -0.71
CA LEU A 43 33.84 -7.51 -0.02
C LEU A 43 34.02 -6.22 -0.84
N THR A 44 35.23 -6.00 -1.38
CA THR A 44 35.51 -4.81 -2.19
C THR A 44 34.69 -4.80 -3.48
N ALA A 45 34.58 -5.95 -4.15
CA ALA A 45 33.80 -6.09 -5.38
C ALA A 45 32.31 -5.90 -5.13
N ASN A 46 31.76 -6.52 -4.08
CA ASN A 46 30.36 -6.40 -3.69
C ASN A 46 30.02 -4.98 -3.23
N ARG A 47 30.92 -4.29 -2.51
CA ARG A 47 30.74 -2.87 -2.16
C ARG A 47 30.74 -1.98 -3.40
N ALA A 48 31.59 -2.27 -4.39
CA ALA A 48 31.59 -1.56 -5.67
C ALA A 48 30.35 -1.88 -6.53
N GLN A 49 29.80 -3.08 -6.43
CA GLN A 49 28.53 -3.47 -7.04
C GLN A 49 27.37 -2.71 -6.37
N LEU A 50 27.30 -2.69 -5.04
CA LEU A 50 26.27 -1.97 -4.28
C LEU A 50 26.20 -0.49 -4.65
N ARG A 51 27.34 0.20 -4.81
CA ARG A 51 27.37 1.62 -5.22
C ARG A 51 26.76 1.89 -6.59
N ARG A 52 26.74 0.90 -7.48
CA ARG A 52 26.26 1.03 -8.86
C ARG A 52 24.90 0.38 -9.08
N ALA A 53 24.50 -0.54 -8.20
CA ALA A 53 23.25 -1.26 -8.26
C ALA A 53 22.05 -0.30 -8.21
N CYS A 54 20.98 -0.66 -8.92
CA CYS A 54 19.77 0.13 -9.09
C CYS A 54 20.08 1.54 -9.63
N GLY A 55 21.05 1.63 -10.52
CA GLY A 55 21.54 2.90 -11.06
C GLY A 55 22.15 3.83 -10.01
N GLY A 56 22.61 3.31 -8.86
CA GLY A 56 23.14 4.10 -7.76
C GLY A 56 22.09 4.72 -6.83
N LEU A 57 20.84 4.24 -6.88
CA LEU A 57 19.76 4.71 -6.01
C LEU A 57 19.75 4.04 -4.62
N LEU A 58 20.48 2.93 -4.44
CA LEU A 58 20.53 2.26 -3.15
C LEU A 58 21.33 3.06 -2.11
N PRO A 59 20.85 3.14 -0.85
CA PRO A 59 21.51 3.91 0.18
C PRO A 59 22.78 3.21 0.67
N TYR A 60 23.91 3.56 0.08
CA TYR A 60 25.18 2.88 0.35
C TYR A 60 25.56 2.89 1.83
N GLY A 61 25.37 4.00 2.55
CA GLY A 61 25.71 4.12 3.96
C GLY A 61 24.95 3.12 4.86
N GLU A 62 23.67 2.88 4.56
CA GLU A 62 22.82 1.93 5.29
C GLU A 62 23.17 0.47 4.96
N LEU A 63 23.55 0.21 3.72
CA LEU A 63 23.72 -1.15 3.20
C LEU A 63 25.16 -1.68 3.25
N ALA A 64 26.18 -0.80 3.29
CA ALA A 64 27.59 -1.20 3.18
C ALA A 64 28.07 -2.15 4.29
N GLY A 65 27.47 -2.08 5.48
CA GLY A 65 27.75 -2.97 6.60
C GLY A 65 27.11 -4.37 6.49
N ARG A 66 26.16 -4.54 5.57
CA ARG A 66 25.44 -5.80 5.34
C ARG A 66 25.97 -6.60 4.16
N VAL A 67 26.95 -6.04 3.44
CA VAL A 67 27.57 -6.69 2.27
C VAL A 67 28.50 -7.82 2.74
N PRO A 68 28.23 -9.08 2.36
CA PRO A 68 29.08 -10.20 2.74
C PRO A 68 30.39 -10.23 1.94
N ASP A 69 31.43 -10.81 2.53
CA ASP A 69 32.72 -11.10 1.86
C ASP A 69 32.77 -12.52 1.26
N ALA A 70 32.01 -13.45 1.84
CA ALA A 70 32.09 -14.88 1.54
C ALA A 70 31.49 -15.28 0.18
N VAL A 71 30.60 -14.47 -0.40
CA VAL A 71 29.90 -14.80 -1.65
C VAL A 71 29.85 -13.61 -2.58
N ARG A 72 29.88 -13.88 -3.89
CA ARG A 72 29.70 -12.84 -4.92
C ARG A 72 28.23 -12.44 -5.03
N GLY A 73 27.96 -11.14 -5.12
CA GLY A 73 26.61 -10.62 -5.35
C GLY A 73 26.10 -10.84 -6.78
N LYS A 74 24.84 -11.23 -6.91
CA LYS A 74 24.09 -11.30 -8.17
C LYS A 74 23.17 -10.09 -8.27
N LEU A 75 23.33 -9.31 -9.34
CA LEU A 75 22.51 -8.14 -9.63
C LEU A 75 21.61 -8.44 -10.83
N ASP A 76 20.31 -8.30 -10.64
CA ASP A 76 19.30 -8.27 -11.71
C ASP A 76 18.56 -6.93 -11.63
N GLN A 77 18.50 -6.19 -12.73
CA GLN A 77 17.88 -4.86 -12.72
C GLN A 77 17.35 -4.45 -14.09
N TYR A 78 16.17 -3.84 -14.11
CA TYR A 78 15.53 -3.29 -15.30
C TYR A 78 14.61 -2.12 -14.93
N GLY A 79 14.12 -1.40 -15.94
CA GLY A 79 13.19 -0.28 -15.77
C GLY A 79 13.64 0.97 -16.51
N THR A 80 12.69 1.87 -16.74
CA THR A 80 12.91 3.06 -17.59
C THR A 80 13.96 4.03 -17.04
N LEU A 81 14.22 4.01 -15.72
CA LEU A 81 15.30 4.81 -15.11
C LEU A 81 16.70 4.26 -15.36
N LEU A 82 16.81 2.97 -15.66
CA LEU A 82 18.08 2.29 -15.92
C LEU A 82 18.39 2.24 -17.42
N GLN A 83 17.35 2.06 -18.23
CA GLN A 83 17.43 1.97 -19.68
C GLN A 83 16.38 2.91 -20.30
N PRO A 84 16.68 4.22 -20.40
CA PRO A 84 15.76 5.17 -21.02
C PRO A 84 15.49 4.80 -22.48
N GLY A 85 14.21 4.74 -22.87
CA GLY A 85 13.78 4.43 -24.25
C GLY A 85 13.33 2.98 -24.48
N GLU A 86 13.54 2.08 -23.52
CA GLU A 86 12.90 0.75 -23.56
C GLU A 86 11.49 0.80 -22.94
N GLU A 87 10.55 0.06 -23.55
CA GLU A 87 9.20 -0.07 -23.00
C GLU A 87 9.21 -0.96 -21.76
N SER A 88 9.02 -0.37 -20.59
CA SER A 88 8.86 -1.10 -19.32
C SER A 88 7.73 -0.47 -18.50
N ARG A 89 6.94 -1.27 -17.79
CA ARG A 89 5.93 -0.76 -16.83
C ARG A 89 6.55 -0.32 -15.50
N SER A 90 7.77 -0.77 -15.20
CA SER A 90 8.52 -0.42 -14.00
C SER A 90 9.36 0.82 -14.25
N LEU A 91 9.49 1.69 -13.24
CA LEU A 91 10.50 2.74 -13.21
C LEU A 91 11.85 2.12 -12.84
N LEU A 92 11.82 1.22 -11.86
CA LEU A 92 12.94 0.46 -11.36
C LEU A 92 12.43 -0.90 -10.88
N ASN A 93 13.07 -1.99 -11.26
CA ASN A 93 12.99 -3.26 -10.55
C ASN A 93 14.43 -3.74 -10.42
N CYS A 94 14.87 -3.97 -9.18
CA CYS A 94 16.26 -4.21 -8.89
C CYS A 94 16.38 -5.21 -7.75
N THR A 95 17.11 -6.28 -7.98
CA THR A 95 17.43 -7.31 -7.00
C THR A 95 18.93 -7.46 -6.93
N LEU A 96 19.50 -7.18 -5.75
CA LEU A 96 20.88 -7.48 -5.41
C LEU A 96 20.88 -8.56 -4.33
N ASP A 97 21.22 -9.78 -4.73
CA ASP A 97 21.18 -10.96 -3.87
C ASP A 97 22.59 -11.50 -3.59
N TRP A 98 22.82 -11.91 -2.34
CA TRP A 98 23.98 -12.67 -1.93
C TRP A 98 23.50 -14.02 -1.40
N GLN A 99 23.60 -15.04 -2.23
CA GLN A 99 23.07 -16.38 -1.96
C GLN A 99 23.37 -16.87 -0.54
N GLY A 100 22.32 -17.13 0.26
CA GLY A 100 22.44 -17.60 1.65
C GLY A 100 22.82 -16.52 2.68
N HIS A 101 23.10 -15.30 2.25
CA HIS A 101 23.47 -14.14 3.07
C HIS A 101 22.46 -12.98 3.01
N GLY A 102 21.37 -13.16 2.26
CA GLY A 102 20.29 -12.20 2.09
C GLY A 102 20.50 -11.28 0.89
N GLY A 103 19.53 -10.41 0.64
CA GLY A 103 19.55 -9.49 -0.48
C GLY A 103 18.65 -8.28 -0.26
N VAL A 104 18.71 -7.34 -1.19
CA VAL A 104 17.78 -6.23 -1.27
C VAL A 104 17.05 -6.28 -2.59
N HIS A 105 15.72 -6.22 -2.51
CA HIS A 105 14.83 -6.11 -3.64
C HIS A 105 14.11 -4.77 -3.56
N VAL A 106 14.18 -3.98 -4.63
CA VAL A 106 13.51 -2.70 -4.74
C VAL A 106 12.73 -2.66 -6.03
N GLU A 107 11.44 -2.34 -5.90
CA GLU A 107 10.54 -2.14 -7.02
C GLU A 107 9.97 -0.73 -6.93
N ALA A 108 10.00 0.02 -8.02
CA ALA A 108 9.34 1.30 -8.14
C ALA A 108 8.56 1.38 -9.45
N ALA A 109 7.31 1.82 -9.37
CA ALA A 109 6.50 2.06 -10.56
C ALA A 109 5.49 3.20 -10.34
N THR A 110 4.91 3.67 -11.43
CA THR A 110 3.85 4.69 -11.39
C THR A 110 2.56 4.12 -10.79
N LEU A 111 1.80 4.89 -10.02
CA LEU A 111 0.52 4.46 -9.43
C LEU A 111 -0.65 4.29 -10.43
N VAL A 112 -0.38 4.41 -11.73
CA VAL A 112 -1.27 3.88 -12.77
C VAL A 112 -1.31 2.33 -12.73
N ASN A 113 -0.22 1.71 -12.28
CA ASN A 113 -0.14 0.27 -12.04
C ASN A 113 -0.77 -0.10 -10.67
N HIS A 114 -1.09 -1.38 -10.51
CA HIS A 114 -1.51 -1.91 -9.21
C HIS A 114 -0.38 -1.78 -8.19
N LEU A 115 -0.72 -1.41 -6.97
CA LEU A 115 0.19 -1.59 -5.85
C LEU A 115 0.37 -3.08 -5.57
N PRO A 116 1.52 -3.50 -5.03
CA PRO A 116 1.73 -4.89 -4.63
C PRO A 116 0.86 -5.30 -3.44
N ASN A 117 0.19 -4.34 -2.78
CA ASN A 117 -0.72 -4.56 -1.66
C ASN A 117 -2.04 -3.83 -1.92
N GLU A 118 -3.12 -4.36 -1.35
CA GLU A 118 -4.44 -3.75 -1.41
C GLU A 118 -4.49 -2.47 -0.57
N LEU A 119 -5.27 -1.49 -1.03
CA LEU A 119 -5.46 -0.21 -0.35
C LEU A 119 -6.80 -0.09 0.35
N LYS A 120 -7.48 -1.21 0.61
CA LYS A 120 -8.77 -1.15 1.27
C LYS A 120 -8.62 -0.70 2.73
N THR A 121 -9.71 -0.20 3.29
CA THR A 121 -9.73 0.36 4.65
C THR A 121 -9.31 -0.68 5.68
N GLU A 122 -9.80 -1.90 5.52
CA GLU A 122 -9.50 -3.08 6.33
C GLU A 122 -8.03 -3.44 6.30
N ASP A 123 -7.38 -3.49 5.13
CA ASP A 123 -5.94 -3.78 5.00
C ASP A 123 -5.07 -2.67 5.59
N LEU A 124 -5.52 -1.43 5.46
CA LEU A 124 -4.84 -0.27 6.05
C LEU A 124 -4.99 -0.22 7.57
N LEU A 125 -5.94 -0.95 8.14
CA LEU A 125 -6.20 -1.04 9.59
C LEU A 125 -5.69 -2.36 10.20
N ALA A 126 -5.24 -3.31 9.39
CA ALA A 126 -4.59 -4.53 9.84
C ALA A 126 -3.29 -4.21 10.62
N PRO A 127 -2.74 -5.14 11.41
CA PRO A 127 -1.42 -5.03 12.05
C PRO A 127 -0.27 -4.66 11.09
N GLY A 128 0.82 -4.11 11.63
CA GLY A 128 1.97 -3.67 10.84
C GLY A 128 2.57 -2.36 11.34
N HIS A 129 3.37 -1.74 10.48
CA HIS A 129 4.23 -0.64 10.89
C HIS A 129 4.09 0.59 9.98
N GLU A 130 4.12 1.78 10.60
CA GLU A 130 3.95 3.06 9.93
C GLU A 130 5.02 4.08 10.33
N ALA A 131 5.33 5.02 9.43
CA ALA A 131 6.30 6.07 9.68
C ALA A 131 5.67 7.47 9.54
N PRO A 132 5.66 8.32 10.58
CA PRO A 132 5.11 9.66 10.47
C PRO A 132 5.79 10.50 9.39
N GLY A 133 4.98 11.09 8.52
CA GLY A 133 5.42 11.88 7.36
C GLY A 133 5.66 11.06 6.09
N VAL A 134 5.46 9.73 6.13
CA VAL A 134 5.61 8.83 4.98
C VAL A 134 4.24 8.23 4.67
N THR A 135 3.79 8.33 3.43
CA THR A 135 2.62 7.57 2.95
C THR A 135 3.10 6.17 2.63
N GLY A 136 2.75 5.18 3.42
CA GLY A 136 3.26 3.83 3.27
C GLY A 136 3.17 3.02 4.55
N ARG A 137 3.19 1.71 4.37
CA ARG A 137 3.01 0.74 5.45
C ARG A 137 3.87 -0.49 5.17
N ASP A 138 4.34 -1.09 6.25
CA ASP A 138 4.95 -2.42 6.26
C ASP A 138 4.02 -3.37 7.01
N SER A 139 3.22 -4.14 6.28
CA SER A 139 2.26 -5.08 6.86
C SER A 139 2.97 -6.31 7.41
N ASP A 140 2.44 -6.86 8.51
CA ASP A 140 3.02 -8.06 9.13
C ASP A 140 2.68 -9.35 8.35
N ASP A 141 1.53 -9.37 7.68
CA ASP A 141 1.05 -10.50 6.87
C ASP A 141 1.72 -10.51 5.48
N GLU A 142 2.82 -11.28 5.32
CA GLU A 142 3.60 -11.58 4.08
C GLU A 142 3.84 -10.43 3.07
N GLY A 143 3.47 -9.21 3.42
CA GLY A 143 3.44 -8.04 2.56
C GLY A 143 4.83 -7.40 2.49
N ARG A 144 5.18 -6.91 1.31
CA ARG A 144 6.37 -6.06 1.18
C ARG A 144 6.01 -4.64 1.60
N LEU A 145 6.89 -4.01 2.37
CA LEU A 145 6.85 -2.57 2.63
C LEU A 145 6.58 -1.83 1.33
N TRP A 146 5.66 -0.87 1.36
CA TRP A 146 5.43 0.05 0.27
C TRP A 146 5.39 1.49 0.78
N VAL A 147 5.88 2.41 -0.05
CA VAL A 147 5.84 3.86 0.16
C VAL A 147 5.34 4.52 -1.12
N VAL A 148 4.49 5.52 -0.99
CA VAL A 148 4.01 6.36 -2.09
C VAL A 148 4.63 7.74 -1.99
N ALA A 149 5.18 8.18 -3.11
CA ALA A 149 5.82 9.47 -3.26
C ALA A 149 5.21 10.23 -4.44
N GLU A 150 5.19 11.54 -4.31
CA GLU A 150 4.57 12.42 -5.30
C GLU A 150 5.60 12.97 -6.28
N CYS A 151 5.15 13.14 -7.51
CA CYS A 151 5.85 13.78 -8.59
C CYS A 151 4.92 14.78 -9.29
N PRO A 152 4.70 15.98 -8.70
CA PRO A 152 3.78 16.96 -9.27
C PRO A 152 4.10 17.38 -10.71
N ALA A 153 5.39 17.41 -11.08
CA ALA A 153 5.82 17.69 -12.46
C ALA A 153 5.51 16.56 -13.46
N GLY A 154 5.07 15.40 -12.96
CA GLY A 154 4.81 14.20 -13.73
C GLY A 154 6.04 13.33 -13.92
N LEU A 155 5.82 12.02 -14.02
CA LEU A 155 6.86 11.03 -14.32
C LEU A 155 7.07 10.94 -15.84
N THR A 156 8.31 11.05 -16.30
CA THR A 156 8.66 11.14 -17.72
C THR A 156 8.67 9.76 -18.41
N GLY A 157 8.68 9.76 -19.75
CA GLY A 157 8.80 8.51 -20.54
C GLY A 157 7.56 7.60 -20.50
N ARG A 158 6.38 8.15 -20.19
CA ARG A 158 5.12 7.40 -20.08
C ARG A 158 4.07 7.85 -21.09
N ALA A 159 3.27 6.88 -21.55
CA ALA A 159 2.10 7.13 -22.39
C ALA A 159 0.95 7.80 -21.63
N ARG A 160 0.86 7.58 -20.30
CA ARG A 160 -0.10 8.26 -19.43
C ARG A 160 0.65 9.05 -18.36
N PRO A 161 0.36 10.34 -18.17
CA PRO A 161 0.95 11.11 -17.09
C PRO A 161 0.51 10.53 -15.75
N SER A 162 1.45 10.39 -14.83
CA SER A 162 1.22 9.97 -13.45
C SER A 162 1.98 10.92 -12.55
N THR A 163 1.34 11.33 -11.46
CA THR A 163 1.89 12.30 -10.50
C THR A 163 2.31 11.63 -9.21
N GLN A 164 2.24 10.30 -9.15
CA GLN A 164 2.61 9.52 -7.98
C GLN A 164 3.29 8.22 -8.39
N MET A 165 4.25 7.79 -7.59
CA MET A 165 4.91 6.51 -7.72
C MET A 165 4.84 5.75 -6.40
N TYR A 166 4.90 4.43 -6.49
CA TYR A 166 5.20 3.61 -5.34
C TYR A 166 6.64 3.12 -5.40
N VAL A 167 7.18 2.85 -4.21
CA VAL A 167 8.44 2.13 -4.00
C VAL A 167 8.15 1.03 -3.00
N SER A 168 8.42 -0.21 -3.38
CA SER A 168 8.39 -1.37 -2.49
C SER A 168 9.81 -1.87 -2.23
N VAL A 169 10.06 -2.31 -0.99
CA VAL A 169 11.36 -2.81 -0.56
C VAL A 169 11.19 -4.13 0.18
N GLY A 170 11.86 -5.17 -0.31
CA GLY A 170 12.06 -6.43 0.39
C GLY A 170 13.52 -6.55 0.82
N MET A 171 13.77 -6.88 2.09
CA MET A 171 15.13 -7.10 2.57
C MET A 171 15.15 -8.04 3.79
N ASP A 172 15.83 -9.16 3.65
CA ASP A 172 15.97 -10.13 4.73
C ASP A 172 16.77 -9.55 5.90
N LYS A 173 16.32 -9.84 7.13
CA LYS A 173 17.04 -9.49 8.38
C LYS A 173 17.29 -7.98 8.53
N ALA A 174 16.54 -7.13 7.82
CA ALA A 174 16.57 -5.68 7.99
C ALA A 174 15.53 -5.24 9.02
N SER A 175 15.87 -4.24 9.84
CA SER A 175 14.86 -3.60 10.68
C SER A 175 13.82 -2.92 9.78
N VAL A 176 12.56 -2.86 10.24
CA VAL A 176 11.49 -2.14 9.54
C VAL A 176 11.91 -0.70 9.23
N ARG A 177 12.56 -0.03 10.19
CA ARG A 177 13.11 1.32 9.99
C ARG A 177 14.12 1.39 8.85
N THR A 178 15.00 0.40 8.71
CA THR A 178 15.96 0.33 7.59
C THR A 178 15.21 0.20 6.25
N ARG A 179 14.19 -0.66 6.18
CA ARG A 179 13.38 -0.83 4.96
C ARG A 179 12.69 0.49 4.56
N PHE A 180 12.06 1.19 5.51
CA PHE A 180 11.47 2.51 5.26
C PHE A 180 12.49 3.56 4.77
N ARG A 181 13.68 3.60 5.38
CA ARG A 181 14.75 4.52 4.95
C ARG A 181 15.17 4.23 3.51
N ILE A 182 15.36 2.95 3.15
CA ILE A 182 15.67 2.55 1.78
C ILE A 182 14.56 3.00 0.83
N ALA A 183 13.29 2.72 1.14
CA ALA A 183 12.17 3.06 0.28
C ALA A 183 12.08 4.58 0.03
N VAL A 184 12.22 5.38 1.09
CA VAL A 184 12.16 6.85 0.99
C VAL A 184 13.38 7.43 0.26
N GLU A 185 14.59 6.91 0.51
CA GLU A 185 15.80 7.38 -0.20
C GLU A 185 15.77 7.02 -1.69
N VAL A 186 15.29 5.82 -2.05
CA VAL A 186 15.05 5.47 -3.44
C VAL A 186 13.99 6.39 -4.05
N ALA A 187 12.86 6.61 -3.37
CA ALA A 187 11.83 7.52 -3.84
C ALA A 187 12.38 8.96 -4.06
N ALA A 188 13.19 9.46 -3.13
CA ALA A 188 13.84 10.77 -3.25
C ALA A 188 14.79 10.83 -4.45
N GLY A 189 15.62 9.80 -4.66
CA GLY A 189 16.54 9.73 -5.79
C GLY A 189 15.83 9.60 -7.14
N ILE A 190 14.69 8.89 -7.20
CA ILE A 190 13.83 8.87 -8.38
C ILE A 190 13.23 10.26 -8.61
N ALA A 191 12.70 10.88 -7.56
CA ALA A 191 12.09 12.21 -7.65
C ALA A 191 13.08 13.29 -8.11
N GLU A 192 14.36 13.18 -7.74
CA GLU A 192 15.41 14.06 -8.23
C GLU A 192 15.70 13.85 -9.72
N ARG A 193 15.84 12.60 -10.17
CA ARG A 193 16.10 12.25 -11.58
C ARG A 193 14.97 12.62 -12.51
N GLU A 194 13.73 12.45 -12.05
CA GLU A 194 12.51 12.77 -12.79
C GLU A 194 12.11 14.24 -12.65
N HIS A 195 12.92 15.07 -11.97
CA HIS A 195 12.66 16.50 -11.76
C HIS A 195 11.28 16.80 -11.14
N CYS A 196 10.85 15.95 -10.23
CA CYS A 196 9.53 16.00 -9.60
C CYS A 196 9.29 17.24 -8.73
N GLY A 197 10.35 17.91 -8.26
CA GLY A 197 10.26 19.05 -7.33
C GLY A 197 9.92 18.68 -5.87
N SER A 198 9.71 17.39 -5.58
CA SER A 198 9.31 16.87 -4.27
C SER A 198 10.43 16.19 -3.48
N ALA A 199 11.61 15.99 -4.08
CA ALA A 199 12.70 15.21 -3.49
C ALA A 199 13.12 15.72 -2.10
N ALA A 200 13.20 17.03 -1.89
CA ALA A 200 13.58 17.64 -0.61
C ALA A 200 12.53 17.43 0.52
N ALA A 201 11.28 17.13 0.16
CA ALA A 201 10.22 16.81 1.11
C ALA A 201 10.23 15.34 1.53
N LEU A 202 10.85 14.46 0.73
CA LEU A 202 11.00 13.04 1.03
C LEU A 202 12.19 12.83 1.97
N ARG A 203 11.91 12.80 3.28
CA ARG A 203 12.94 12.64 4.32
C ARG A 203 12.86 11.25 4.95
N PRO A 204 13.99 10.54 5.08
CA PRO A 204 13.99 9.23 5.73
C PRO A 204 13.43 9.33 7.16
N PRO A 205 12.56 8.39 7.58
CA PRO A 205 11.90 8.50 8.87
C PRO A 205 12.90 8.35 10.02
N THR A 206 12.66 9.15 11.08
CA THR A 206 13.45 9.09 12.32
C THR A 206 12.97 8.00 13.27
N ARG A 207 11.70 7.60 13.15
CA ARG A 207 11.08 6.51 13.90
C ARG A 207 10.03 5.79 13.04
N VAL A 208 9.78 4.54 13.38
CA VAL A 208 8.67 3.73 12.89
C VAL A 208 7.86 3.34 14.12
N ILE A 209 6.54 3.28 13.96
CA ILE A 209 5.59 2.92 15.01
C ILE A 209 4.93 1.61 14.62
N ASP A 210 4.95 0.66 15.54
CA ASP A 210 4.11 -0.53 15.47
C ASP A 210 2.65 -0.11 15.70
N THR A 211 1.77 -0.53 14.80
CA THR A 211 0.34 -0.22 14.86
C THR A 211 -0.45 -1.31 15.58
N TYR A 212 0.19 -2.45 15.85
CA TYR A 212 -0.33 -3.49 16.71
C TYR A 212 0.27 -3.35 18.11
N GLU A 213 -0.51 -3.65 19.13
CA GLU A 213 0.00 -3.81 20.49
C GLU A 213 -0.37 -5.20 21.01
N GLU A 214 0.62 -6.09 21.06
CA GLU A 214 0.61 -7.21 21.99
C GLU A 214 1.52 -6.83 23.15
N HIS A 215 0.93 -6.59 24.32
CA HIS A 215 1.71 -6.61 25.54
C HIS A 215 1.95 -8.07 25.89
N ASP A 216 3.17 -8.54 25.66
CA ASP A 216 3.58 -9.82 26.22
C ASP A 216 3.36 -9.80 27.74
N ALA A 217 2.62 -10.81 28.21
CA ALA A 217 2.62 -11.20 29.60
C ALA A 217 4.08 -11.43 30.01
N ASP A 218 4.59 -10.60 30.92
CA ASP A 218 5.95 -10.72 31.44
C ASP A 218 6.20 -12.16 31.95
N GLY A 219 6.92 -12.94 31.13
CA GLY A 219 7.75 -14.08 31.54
C GLY A 219 7.07 -15.27 32.23
N GLY A 220 6.83 -16.34 31.46
CA GLY A 220 6.99 -17.72 31.94
C GLY A 220 5.74 -18.61 31.88
N PRO A 221 5.90 -19.95 31.82
CA PRO A 221 4.78 -20.86 31.93
C PRO A 221 4.44 -21.05 33.42
N VAL A 222 3.33 -20.52 33.91
CA VAL A 222 2.77 -21.03 35.17
C VAL A 222 1.29 -20.73 35.33
N ASP A 223 0.53 -21.79 35.56
CA ASP A 223 -0.82 -21.82 36.13
C ASP A 223 -1.01 -20.78 37.25
N SER A 224 -1.58 -19.62 36.95
CA SER A 224 -2.34 -18.85 37.94
C SER A 224 -3.22 -17.82 37.22
N GLY A 225 -4.53 -17.98 37.37
CA GLY A 225 -5.55 -17.17 36.72
C GLY A 225 -5.73 -15.77 37.34
N ASP A 226 -4.69 -14.95 37.30
CA ASP A 226 -4.79 -13.54 37.69
C ASP A 226 -4.17 -12.63 36.62
N TYR A 227 -4.93 -12.43 35.53
CA TYR A 227 -4.58 -11.43 34.52
C TYR A 227 -4.95 -10.05 35.05
N GLY A 228 -3.99 -9.38 35.69
CA GLY A 228 -4.01 -7.93 35.77
C GLY A 228 -3.98 -7.38 34.35
N SER A 229 -5.13 -6.89 33.85
CA SER A 229 -5.20 -6.26 32.53
C SER A 229 -4.35 -5.00 32.53
N VAL A 230 -3.12 -5.08 32.04
CA VAL A 230 -2.31 -3.90 31.72
C VAL A 230 -3.06 -3.15 30.62
N ARG A 231 -3.35 -1.87 30.86
CA ARG A 231 -4.00 -1.03 29.86
C ARG A 231 -3.01 -0.77 28.73
N VAL A 232 -3.29 -1.37 27.59
CA VAL A 232 -2.59 -1.25 26.32
C VAL A 232 -2.89 0.14 25.72
N GLU A 233 -1.88 0.94 25.35
CA GLU A 233 -2.06 2.29 24.81
C GLU A 233 -2.23 2.27 23.29
N GLU A 234 -3.43 1.89 22.82
CA GLU A 234 -3.72 1.72 21.39
C GLU A 234 -3.09 2.81 20.48
N PRO A 235 -2.18 2.45 19.56
CA PRO A 235 -1.51 3.40 18.70
C PRO A 235 -2.52 4.19 17.86
N GLY A 236 -2.35 5.51 17.82
CA GLY A 236 -3.24 6.40 17.05
C GLY A 236 -4.53 6.79 17.78
N ARG A 237 -4.77 6.30 19.00
CA ARG A 237 -5.90 6.71 19.82
C ARG A 237 -5.93 8.22 20.04
N GLY A 238 -7.10 8.82 19.80
CA GLY A 238 -7.33 10.24 20.05
C GLY A 238 -6.58 11.19 19.10
N ILE A 239 -6.06 10.69 17.98
CA ILE A 239 -5.38 11.53 16.99
C ILE A 239 -6.33 12.62 16.45
N GLY A 240 -5.83 13.86 16.35
CA GLY A 240 -6.66 15.05 16.06
C GLY A 240 -7.58 14.90 14.85
N LYS A 241 -7.07 14.33 13.75
CA LYS A 241 -7.83 14.11 12.50
C LYS A 241 -9.03 13.17 12.64
N CYS A 242 -9.09 12.35 13.68
CA CYS A 242 -10.18 11.41 13.97
C CYS A 242 -11.04 11.83 15.16
N ARG A 243 -10.68 12.92 15.85
CA ARG A 243 -11.35 13.39 17.08
C ARG A 243 -12.82 13.74 16.87
N TRP A 244 -13.21 14.10 15.65
CA TRP A 244 -14.60 14.39 15.29
C TRP A 244 -15.53 13.17 15.50
N MET A 245 -14.99 11.94 15.54
CA MET A 245 -15.74 10.73 15.84
C MET A 245 -16.06 10.58 17.34
N THR A 246 -15.32 11.23 18.24
CA THR A 246 -15.40 11.02 19.71
C THR A 246 -16.03 12.20 20.47
N ALA A 247 -16.46 13.26 19.78
CA ALA A 247 -17.00 14.46 20.43
C ALA A 247 -18.25 14.12 21.26
N ARG A 248 -18.12 14.06 22.60
CA ARG A 248 -19.26 13.87 23.52
C ARG A 248 -20.32 14.95 23.29
N SER A 249 -21.57 14.53 23.25
CA SER A 249 -22.79 15.28 22.88
C SER A 249 -23.17 16.50 23.74
N ARG A 250 -22.23 17.23 24.35
CA ARG A 250 -22.55 18.40 25.19
C ARG A 250 -22.34 19.77 24.53
N ALA A 251 -21.60 19.89 23.43
CA ALA A 251 -21.38 21.20 22.77
C ALA A 251 -21.40 21.17 21.23
N GLY A 252 -21.69 20.01 20.65
CA GLY A 252 -21.81 19.78 19.21
C GLY A 252 -22.24 18.33 19.01
N SER A 253 -23.22 18.09 18.16
CA SER A 253 -23.79 16.76 17.93
C SER A 253 -22.71 15.81 17.39
N ALA A 254 -22.31 14.82 18.19
CA ALA A 254 -21.56 13.67 17.72
C ALA A 254 -22.23 13.10 16.44
N PRO A 255 -21.46 12.62 15.45
CA PRO A 255 -22.05 12.04 14.25
C PRO A 255 -22.91 10.82 14.55
N LEU A 256 -22.57 10.07 15.60
CA LEU A 256 -23.25 8.85 16.02
C LEU A 256 -23.56 8.92 17.53
N ARG A 257 -24.59 8.21 17.97
CA ARG A 257 -24.98 8.13 19.38
C ARG A 257 -24.00 7.25 20.17
N GLY A 258 -23.88 7.52 21.47
CA GLY A 258 -23.00 6.79 22.38
C GLY A 258 -21.62 7.42 22.55
N THR A 259 -20.81 6.81 23.39
CA THR A 259 -19.41 7.14 23.62
C THR A 259 -18.55 6.29 22.69
N TRP A 260 -17.62 6.95 22.00
CA TRP A 260 -16.75 6.32 21.01
C TRP A 260 -15.30 6.51 21.39
N THR A 261 -14.48 5.49 21.16
CA THR A 261 -13.03 5.61 21.09
C THR A 261 -12.64 5.61 19.63
N ALA A 262 -11.78 6.54 19.22
CA ALA A 262 -11.29 6.61 17.85
C ALA A 262 -9.78 6.48 17.79
N THR A 263 -9.32 5.73 16.82
CA THR A 263 -7.94 5.54 16.39
C THR A 263 -7.80 6.01 14.94
N GLY A 264 -6.57 6.19 14.48
CA GLY A 264 -6.32 6.51 13.08
C GLY A 264 -4.87 6.34 12.71
N ASP A 265 -4.59 6.33 11.40
CA ASP A 265 -3.24 6.10 10.91
C ASP A 265 -2.24 7.15 11.44
N LEU A 266 -1.02 6.69 11.64
CA LEU A 266 0.11 7.43 12.20
C LEU A 266 1.01 8.02 11.11
N GLN A 267 0.72 7.74 9.85
CA GLN A 267 1.47 8.20 8.68
C GLN A 267 1.45 9.72 8.52
N ARG A 268 0.40 10.40 9.00
CA ARG A 268 0.21 11.87 8.84
C ARG A 268 0.33 12.30 7.37
N SER A 269 -0.22 11.48 6.48
CA SER A 269 -0.11 11.65 5.04
C SER A 269 -1.07 12.72 4.50
N ARG A 270 -0.64 13.41 3.44
CA ARG A 270 -1.52 14.26 2.61
C ARG A 270 -2.22 13.50 1.48
N LEU A 271 -1.83 12.25 1.25
CA LEU A 271 -2.43 11.36 0.25
C LEU A 271 -3.40 10.35 0.85
N LEU A 272 -3.22 10.03 2.13
CA LEU A 272 -3.97 8.99 2.82
C LEU A 272 -4.44 9.50 4.18
N SER A 273 -5.66 9.14 4.56
CA SER A 273 -6.15 9.23 5.93
C SER A 273 -7.06 8.07 6.22
N VAL A 274 -6.89 7.45 7.38
CA VAL A 274 -7.71 6.38 7.90
C VAL A 274 -8.06 6.71 9.34
N CYS A 275 -9.34 6.60 9.67
CA CYS A 275 -9.88 6.72 11.02
C CYS A 275 -10.80 5.55 11.28
N ARG A 276 -10.69 4.93 12.45
CA ARG A 276 -11.63 3.94 12.97
C ARG A 276 -12.17 4.43 14.30
N ALA A 277 -13.45 4.20 14.54
CA ALA A 277 -14.07 4.41 15.83
C ALA A 277 -14.87 3.18 16.25
N GLU A 278 -14.74 2.84 17.51
CA GLU A 278 -15.46 1.74 18.14
C GLU A 278 -16.25 2.29 19.32
N ARG A 279 -17.49 1.81 19.46
CA ARG A 279 -18.33 2.20 20.59
C ARG A 279 -17.71 1.63 21.86
N TRP A 280 -17.51 2.49 22.85
CA TRP A 280 -16.91 2.11 24.12
C TRP A 280 -17.82 1.11 24.84
N ASN A 281 -17.31 -0.10 25.08
CA ASN A 281 -17.95 -1.09 25.93
C ASN A 281 -16.99 -1.44 27.06
N ASP A 282 -17.22 -0.91 28.26
CA ASP A 282 -16.45 -1.28 29.46
C ASP A 282 -17.37 -1.99 30.44
N ASP A 283 -17.35 -3.32 30.38
CA ASP A 283 -18.12 -4.22 31.24
C ASP A 283 -17.81 -4.04 32.74
N ARG A 284 -16.77 -3.29 33.11
CA ARG A 284 -16.31 -3.11 34.51
C ARG A 284 -16.60 -1.73 35.09
N SER A 285 -17.09 -0.77 34.31
CA SER A 285 -17.39 0.57 34.81
C SER A 285 -18.85 0.71 35.24
N ALA A 286 -19.12 1.38 36.38
CA ALA A 286 -20.48 1.72 36.82
C ALA A 286 -21.18 2.77 35.90
N TYR A 287 -20.56 3.14 34.80
CA TYR A 287 -21.03 4.05 33.76
C TYR A 287 -20.93 3.35 32.40
N THR A 288 -21.57 2.19 32.25
CA THR A 288 -21.80 1.60 30.94
C THR A 288 -22.77 2.50 30.17
N ASP A 289 -22.39 2.88 28.94
CA ASP A 289 -23.41 3.36 28.00
C ASP A 289 -24.47 2.27 27.84
N PRO A 290 -25.74 2.61 27.59
CA PRO A 290 -26.75 1.61 27.28
C PRO A 290 -26.27 0.71 26.15
N GLN A 291 -26.58 -0.59 26.25
CA GLN A 291 -26.32 -1.56 25.19
C GLN A 291 -26.83 -0.98 23.85
N PRO A 292 -26.03 -1.02 22.76
CA PRO A 292 -26.45 -0.52 21.46
C PRO A 292 -27.78 -1.15 21.06
N ALA A 293 -28.78 -0.34 20.71
CA ALA A 293 -30.04 -0.87 20.20
C ALA A 293 -29.81 -1.60 18.86
N PRO A 294 -30.73 -2.48 18.42
CA PRO A 294 -30.63 -3.12 17.12
C PRO A 294 -30.36 -2.11 16.01
N LEU A 295 -29.39 -2.40 15.15
CA LEU A 295 -28.94 -1.58 14.03
C LEU A 295 -28.25 -0.25 14.38
N GLU A 296 -28.06 0.06 15.67
CA GLU A 296 -27.16 1.16 16.02
C GLU A 296 -25.72 0.80 15.66
N PRO A 297 -24.94 1.72 15.08
CA PRO A 297 -23.54 1.47 14.78
C PRO A 297 -22.74 1.09 16.03
N VAL A 298 -21.89 0.07 15.89
CA VAL A 298 -20.90 -0.36 16.90
C VAL A 298 -19.47 -0.08 16.46
N THR A 299 -19.23 -0.02 15.15
CA THR A 299 -17.97 0.48 14.57
C THR A 299 -18.26 1.42 13.41
N ALA A 300 -17.34 2.35 13.18
CA ALA A 300 -17.42 3.30 12.09
C ALA A 300 -16.01 3.62 11.57
N ASP A 301 -15.83 3.64 10.25
CA ASP A 301 -14.55 4.00 9.63
C ASP A 301 -14.72 5.20 8.70
N ALA A 302 -13.63 5.93 8.49
CA ALA A 302 -13.51 6.97 7.47
C ALA A 302 -12.13 6.94 6.84
N THR A 303 -12.09 6.79 5.52
CA THR A 303 -10.86 6.67 4.75
C THR A 303 -10.86 7.61 3.55
N SER A 304 -9.72 8.20 3.24
CA SER A 304 -9.52 9.03 2.05
C SER A 304 -8.21 8.74 1.35
N TRP A 305 -8.26 8.73 0.03
CA TRP A 305 -7.11 8.48 -0.85
C TRP A 305 -7.08 9.52 -1.96
N ALA A 306 -5.98 10.27 -2.07
CA ALA A 306 -5.83 11.36 -3.03
C ALA A 306 -4.97 10.99 -4.25
N GLY A 307 -5.33 11.54 -5.40
CA GLY A 307 -4.61 11.41 -6.66
C GLY A 307 -4.69 10.00 -7.25
N ASP A 308 -3.54 9.49 -7.70
CA ASP A 308 -3.43 8.17 -8.32
C ASP A 308 -3.69 7.05 -7.30
N LEU A 309 -3.36 7.28 -6.02
CA LEU A 309 -3.64 6.39 -4.89
C LEU A 309 -5.14 6.11 -4.75
N GLY A 310 -5.97 7.15 -4.85
CA GLY A 310 -7.42 6.99 -4.77
C GLY A 310 -8.02 6.20 -5.92
N ARG A 311 -7.45 6.34 -7.12
CA ARG A 311 -7.85 5.51 -8.27
C ARG A 311 -7.41 4.06 -8.12
N SER A 312 -6.31 3.79 -7.42
CA SER A 312 -5.90 2.41 -7.11
C SER A 312 -6.80 1.80 -6.04
N ALA A 313 -7.07 2.51 -4.94
CA ALA A 313 -8.00 2.05 -3.91
C ALA A 313 -9.42 1.78 -4.47
N TYR A 314 -9.94 2.68 -5.30
CA TYR A 314 -11.26 2.48 -5.93
C TYR A 314 -11.27 1.24 -6.84
N ARG A 315 -10.18 0.95 -7.56
CA ARG A 315 -10.03 -0.26 -8.38
C ARG A 315 -9.95 -1.54 -7.55
N ASP A 316 -9.36 -1.50 -6.36
CA ASP A 316 -9.34 -2.65 -5.45
C ASP A 316 -10.76 -2.99 -4.97
N TYR A 317 -11.53 -1.97 -4.56
CA TYR A 317 -12.94 -2.17 -4.24
C TYR A 317 -13.80 -2.55 -5.47
N GLU A 318 -13.45 -2.07 -6.67
CA GLU A 318 -14.13 -2.45 -7.93
C GLU A 318 -13.97 -3.94 -8.23
N ARG A 319 -12.74 -4.46 -8.09
CA ARG A 319 -12.41 -5.88 -8.33
C ARG A 319 -13.27 -6.81 -7.49
N ASP A 320 -13.53 -6.43 -6.24
CA ASP A 320 -14.25 -7.26 -5.28
C ASP A 320 -15.76 -6.96 -5.26
N GLY A 321 -16.22 -6.13 -6.20
CA GLY A 321 -17.63 -5.77 -6.33
C GLY A 321 -18.12 -4.87 -5.20
N GLU A 322 -17.25 -4.26 -4.41
CA GLU A 322 -17.50 -3.45 -3.20
C GLU A 322 -17.53 -1.92 -3.47
N TYR A 323 -17.98 -1.53 -4.65
CA TYR A 323 -18.01 -0.15 -5.12
C TYR A 323 -19.45 0.31 -5.48
N PRO A 324 -19.72 1.63 -5.59
CA PRO A 324 -21.04 2.12 -5.99
C PRO A 324 -21.43 1.69 -7.41
N GLY A 325 -22.66 1.19 -7.59
CA GLY A 325 -23.20 0.80 -8.90
C GLY A 325 -23.00 -0.66 -9.29
N PHE A 326 -22.54 -1.50 -8.35
CA PHE A 326 -22.50 -2.96 -8.52
C PHE A 326 -23.80 -3.60 -8.03
N ASP A 327 -24.58 -4.20 -8.94
CA ASP A 327 -25.94 -4.68 -8.67
C ASP A 327 -26.03 -6.18 -8.30
N ASP A 328 -24.95 -6.96 -8.44
CA ASP A 328 -24.97 -8.43 -8.28
C ASP A 328 -24.43 -8.89 -6.92
N ARG A 329 -25.11 -8.51 -5.83
CA ARG A 329 -24.71 -8.92 -4.47
C ARG A 329 -25.66 -9.91 -3.84
N PRO A 330 -25.13 -10.90 -3.08
CA PRO A 330 -25.97 -11.71 -2.23
C PRO A 330 -26.71 -10.80 -1.25
N ASP A 331 -28.02 -10.92 -1.26
CA ASP A 331 -28.93 -10.11 -0.45
C ASP A 331 -29.03 -10.65 1.00
N THR A 332 -28.18 -11.64 1.32
CA THR A 332 -28.15 -12.40 2.57
C THR A 332 -27.01 -11.96 3.46
N LEU A 333 -27.31 -11.76 4.74
CA LEU A 333 -26.37 -11.44 5.80
C LEU A 333 -25.82 -12.73 6.39
N THR A 334 -24.51 -12.79 6.64
CA THR A 334 -23.98 -13.67 7.70
C THR A 334 -23.87 -12.87 9.01
N ASP A 335 -23.97 -13.58 10.13
CA ASP A 335 -24.15 -12.99 11.46
C ASP A 335 -22.98 -12.12 11.95
N THR A 336 -21.85 -12.07 11.23
CA THR A 336 -20.62 -11.40 11.70
C THR A 336 -20.21 -10.13 10.94
N ASP A 337 -20.61 -9.94 9.67
CA ASP A 337 -19.88 -9.03 8.78
C ASP A 337 -20.76 -8.11 7.91
N ALA A 338 -21.81 -7.55 8.50
CA ALA A 338 -22.65 -6.59 7.80
C ALA A 338 -22.08 -5.17 7.84
N THR A 339 -21.64 -4.61 6.71
CA THR A 339 -21.16 -3.23 6.63
C THR A 339 -21.92 -2.43 5.58
N LEU A 340 -22.34 -1.21 5.92
CA LEU A 340 -22.82 -0.24 4.93
C LEU A 340 -21.78 0.86 4.74
N ALA A 341 -21.27 0.98 3.52
CA ALA A 341 -20.33 2.02 3.13
C ALA A 341 -20.99 3.10 2.25
N LEU A 342 -20.51 4.34 2.36
CA LEU A 342 -20.87 5.46 1.51
C LEU A 342 -19.62 6.08 0.90
N TRP A 343 -19.64 6.21 -0.43
CA TRP A 343 -18.55 6.78 -1.20
C TRP A 343 -18.85 8.22 -1.61
N ALA A 344 -17.82 9.04 -1.62
CA ALA A 344 -17.83 10.37 -2.19
C ALA A 344 -16.52 10.67 -2.93
N ARG A 345 -16.55 11.64 -3.83
CA ARG A 345 -15.38 12.16 -4.54
C ARG A 345 -15.29 13.66 -4.32
N SER A 346 -14.09 14.18 -4.11
CA SER A 346 -13.83 15.64 -4.01
C SER A 346 -12.59 16.01 -4.80
N GLU A 347 -12.39 17.31 -5.02
CA GLU A 347 -11.11 17.88 -5.40
C GLU A 347 -10.41 18.40 -4.14
N CYS A 348 -9.17 17.96 -3.89
CA CYS A 348 -8.37 18.35 -2.73
C CYS A 348 -7.01 18.90 -3.17
N ALA A 349 -6.21 19.41 -2.23
CA ALA A 349 -4.88 19.97 -2.51
C ALA A 349 -3.91 18.99 -3.20
N ALA A 350 -4.05 17.68 -2.92
CA ALA A 350 -3.28 16.61 -3.56
C ALA A 350 -3.94 16.05 -4.83
N GLY A 351 -5.02 16.67 -5.31
CA GLY A 351 -5.78 16.29 -6.51
C GLY A 351 -7.11 15.58 -6.23
N PRO A 352 -7.69 14.93 -7.25
CA PRO A 352 -8.95 14.20 -7.13
C PRO A 352 -8.85 13.14 -6.04
N THR A 353 -9.83 13.09 -5.15
CA THR A 353 -9.78 12.29 -3.93
C THR A 353 -11.06 11.48 -3.78
N TYR A 354 -10.93 10.20 -3.43
CA TYR A 354 -12.04 9.37 -3.02
C TYR A 354 -12.12 9.34 -1.49
N HIS A 355 -13.34 9.46 -0.97
CA HIS A 355 -13.68 9.32 0.43
C HIS A 355 -14.62 8.11 0.58
N ARG A 356 -14.38 7.29 1.58
CA ARG A 356 -15.26 6.19 2.01
C ARG A 356 -15.52 6.34 3.49
N VAL A 357 -16.77 6.27 3.90
CA VAL A 357 -17.10 6.04 5.32
C VAL A 357 -17.96 4.79 5.43
N SER A 358 -17.78 4.02 6.49
CA SER A 358 -18.54 2.78 6.74
C SER A 358 -19.07 2.73 8.15
N VAL A 359 -20.17 2.00 8.34
CA VAL A 359 -20.70 1.64 9.66
C VAL A 359 -20.99 0.14 9.69
N ARG A 360 -20.61 -0.50 10.81
CA ARG A 360 -21.07 -1.84 11.18
C ARG A 360 -22.14 -1.71 12.26
N PRO A 361 -23.36 -2.23 12.06
CA PRO A 361 -24.44 -2.17 13.03
C PRO A 361 -24.30 -3.23 14.12
N ASN A 362 -25.00 -3.04 15.25
CA ASN A 362 -25.34 -4.13 16.15
C ASN A 362 -26.41 -5.02 15.51
N LEU A 363 -26.10 -6.31 15.31
CA LEU A 363 -27.00 -7.29 14.71
C LEU A 363 -27.66 -8.25 15.72
N ASP A 364 -27.20 -8.31 16.97
CA ASP A 364 -27.54 -9.34 17.96
C ASP A 364 -29.05 -9.61 18.09
N GLU A 365 -29.86 -8.55 18.06
CA GLU A 365 -31.32 -8.61 18.17
C GLU A 365 -32.04 -8.14 16.88
N ALA A 366 -31.29 -7.68 15.87
CA ALA A 366 -31.85 -7.19 14.61
C ALA A 366 -32.27 -8.32 13.66
N MET A 367 -31.80 -9.55 13.95
CA MET A 367 -31.72 -10.66 13.02
C MET A 367 -32.61 -11.86 13.36
N ASP A 368 -33.59 -11.73 14.27
CA ASP A 368 -34.50 -12.80 14.75
C ASP A 368 -35.04 -13.73 13.62
N GLY A 369 -34.26 -14.75 13.25
CA GLY A 369 -34.49 -15.66 12.13
C GLY A 369 -34.42 -15.07 10.71
N ALA A 370 -34.06 -13.79 10.53
CA ALA A 370 -34.05 -13.13 9.23
C ALA A 370 -32.67 -13.19 8.57
N SER A 371 -32.58 -13.67 7.33
CA SER A 371 -31.32 -13.64 6.57
C SER A 371 -31.08 -12.32 5.82
N ARG A 372 -31.97 -11.32 5.91
CA ARG A 372 -31.91 -10.06 5.15
C ARG A 372 -32.41 -8.87 5.95
N LEU A 373 -31.85 -7.69 5.70
CA LEU A 373 -32.37 -6.43 6.23
C LEU A 373 -33.62 -6.00 5.45
N SER A 374 -34.68 -5.61 6.16
CA SER A 374 -35.83 -4.96 5.56
C SER A 374 -35.48 -3.57 5.01
N ARG A 375 -36.32 -3.04 4.12
CA ARG A 375 -36.16 -1.67 3.57
C ARG A 375 -36.07 -0.59 4.65
N THR A 376 -36.84 -0.74 5.73
CA THR A 376 -36.82 0.20 6.86
C THR A 376 -35.47 0.16 7.58
N GLN A 377 -34.94 -1.03 7.82
CA GLN A 377 -33.63 -1.24 8.45
C GLN A 377 -32.49 -0.69 7.59
N ARG A 378 -32.51 -0.94 6.26
CA ARG A 378 -31.58 -0.33 5.30
C ARG A 378 -31.64 1.20 5.31
N THR A 379 -32.84 1.77 5.36
CA THR A 379 -33.04 3.24 5.44
C THR A 379 -32.45 3.84 6.72
N GLN A 380 -32.57 3.12 7.85
CA GLN A 380 -31.95 3.53 9.12
C GLN A 380 -30.42 3.54 9.01
N MET A 381 -29.81 2.49 8.46
CA MET A 381 -28.36 2.43 8.24
C MET A 381 -27.88 3.51 7.26
N SER A 382 -28.61 3.74 6.17
CA SER A 382 -28.34 4.81 5.20
C SER A 382 -28.31 6.19 5.87
N THR A 383 -29.21 6.43 6.84
CA THR A 383 -29.21 7.67 7.62
C THR A 383 -27.93 7.82 8.45
N HIS A 384 -27.48 6.76 9.12
CA HIS A 384 -26.25 6.78 9.92
C HIS A 384 -25.01 7.05 9.07
N VAL A 385 -24.83 6.35 7.95
CA VAL A 385 -23.65 6.51 7.11
C VAL A 385 -23.61 7.89 6.42
N ARG A 386 -24.76 8.44 6.04
CA ARG A 386 -24.86 9.82 5.51
C ARG A 386 -24.52 10.87 6.55
N GLN A 387 -24.99 10.70 7.79
CA GLN A 387 -24.65 11.58 8.90
C GLN A 387 -23.14 11.54 9.19
N LEU A 388 -22.55 10.33 9.16
CA LEU A 388 -21.11 10.13 9.33
C LEU A 388 -20.30 10.84 8.24
N MET A 389 -20.66 10.65 6.96
CA MET A 389 -19.99 11.32 5.83
C MET A 389 -20.07 12.84 5.94
N LYS A 390 -21.24 13.38 6.29
CA LYS A 390 -21.41 14.83 6.48
C LYS A 390 -20.50 15.36 7.59
N ALA A 391 -20.42 14.65 8.72
CA ALA A 391 -19.55 15.04 9.82
C ALA A 391 -18.07 14.96 9.43
N TYR A 392 -17.66 13.89 8.74
CA TYR A 392 -16.29 13.72 8.26
C TYR A 392 -15.84 14.88 7.37
N LEU A 393 -16.63 15.22 6.35
CA LEU A 393 -16.32 16.28 5.38
C LEU A 393 -16.35 17.69 6.00
N SER A 394 -17.09 17.88 7.09
CA SER A 394 -17.25 19.18 7.76
C SER A 394 -16.39 19.36 9.01
N ALA A 395 -15.71 18.30 9.48
CA ALA A 395 -14.87 18.32 10.67
C ALA A 395 -13.74 19.36 10.53
N PRO A 396 -13.70 20.41 11.39
CA PRO A 396 -12.71 21.49 11.27
C PRO A 396 -11.25 21.02 11.37
N GLU A 397 -11.00 20.05 12.25
CA GLU A 397 -9.69 19.40 12.42
C GLU A 397 -9.57 18.11 11.58
N GLY A 398 -10.59 17.79 10.79
CA GLY A 398 -10.63 16.60 9.95
C GLY A 398 -9.72 16.72 8.74
N TRP A 399 -9.29 15.57 8.24
CA TRP A 399 -8.39 15.50 7.07
C TRP A 399 -8.95 16.22 5.82
N PRO A 400 -10.25 16.14 5.46
CA PRO A 400 -10.76 16.84 4.28
C PRO A 400 -10.57 18.36 4.35
N LYS A 401 -10.75 18.97 5.53
CA LYS A 401 -10.51 20.41 5.73
C LYS A 401 -9.03 20.75 5.68
N ALA A 402 -8.18 19.92 6.30
CA ALA A 402 -6.73 20.09 6.24
C ALA A 402 -6.17 19.97 4.81
N GLN A 403 -6.82 19.19 3.93
CA GLN A 403 -6.47 19.05 2.52
C GLN A 403 -7.25 19.98 1.59
N HIS A 404 -7.96 20.97 2.13
CA HIS A 404 -8.74 21.93 1.34
C HIS A 404 -9.71 21.29 0.34
N CYS A 405 -10.31 20.15 0.70
CA CYS A 405 -11.24 19.45 -0.17
C CYS A 405 -12.52 20.28 -0.44
N HIS A 406 -12.95 20.30 -1.70
CA HIS A 406 -14.16 20.97 -2.18
C HIS A 406 -14.85 20.18 -3.30
N ASP A 407 -15.98 20.70 -3.78
CA ASP A 407 -16.79 20.11 -4.87
C ASP A 407 -17.13 18.62 -4.65
N THR A 408 -17.49 18.28 -3.41
CA THR A 408 -17.77 16.89 -3.04
C THR A 408 -19.06 16.38 -3.67
N GLU A 409 -18.95 15.26 -4.39
CA GLU A 409 -20.03 14.50 -5.01
C GLU A 409 -20.19 13.15 -4.29
N VAL A 410 -21.42 12.80 -3.88
CA VAL A 410 -21.71 11.48 -3.32
C VAL A 410 -21.90 10.48 -4.46
N LEU A 411 -21.11 9.40 -4.47
CA LEU A 411 -21.11 8.40 -5.53
C LEU A 411 -22.15 7.30 -5.31
N GLY A 412 -22.42 6.94 -4.05
CA GLY A 412 -23.43 5.95 -3.71
C GLY A 412 -23.11 5.11 -2.49
N GLU A 413 -24.12 4.35 -2.07
CA GLU A 413 -24.05 3.40 -0.96
C GLU A 413 -23.66 2.00 -1.47
N VAL A 414 -23.01 1.25 -0.60
CA VAL A 414 -22.40 -0.05 -0.89
C VAL A 414 -22.72 -0.97 0.29
N GLU A 415 -23.59 -1.94 0.05
CA GLU A 415 -24.00 -2.96 1.00
C GLU A 415 -23.04 -4.15 1.00
N GLN A 416 -22.19 -4.28 2.01
CA GLN A 416 -21.22 -5.37 2.16
C GLN A 416 -21.81 -6.40 3.12
N TRP A 417 -22.59 -7.32 2.58
CA TRP A 417 -23.10 -8.49 3.29
C TRP A 417 -22.26 -9.68 2.84
N THR A 418 -21.31 -10.11 3.67
CA THR A 418 -20.60 -11.37 3.45
C THR A 418 -21.31 -12.50 4.17
#